data_AF-A0A840CP79-F1
#
_entry.id   AF-A0A840CP79-F1
#
_cell.length_a   1.000
_cell.length_b   1.000
_cell.length_c   1.000
_cell.angle_alpha   90.00
_cell.angle_beta   90.00
_cell.angle_gamma   90.00
#
_symmetry.space_group_name_H-M   'P 1'
#
loop_
_entity.id
_entity.type
_entity.pdbx_description
1 polymer ?
#
loop_
_entity_poly.entity_id
_entity_poly.type
_entity_poly.pdbx_seq_one_letter_code
_entity_poly.pdbx_strand_id
1 'polypeptide(L)'
;MKYLSLSIVLAFLFLVACNTAKDIHTSGSDNSVLNAYERHLIDSILQCGLDNEALFTLLGDIKPMSSLVTFTFPVANTDSAKRVDGNVLNRSTHGMYLDRMQTIQEAVNKLNIPDLQFIMVPYISSRGNKRTIQLSVVRKSSLDKLLKEKESFYGQFGLVPGTDPVVVVTAIEGNGKFERWRGYGYLFGYPDYAVDFFNQAAIDSEKQGETAKRNAFRIPTYNPKYSNFVYTYPIDHVPTADVDSVLYHRSVKILEEYKNIRNNYLNADSSVQSYRLLRDYYKSKIKK
;
A
#
# COMPACT_ATOMS: atom_id res chain seq x y z
N MET A 1 -51.41 -12.21 34.40
CA MET A 1 -50.26 -11.60 35.11
C MET A 1 -48.94 -12.36 34.83
N LYS A 2 -48.59 -12.59 33.55
CA LYS A 2 -47.29 -13.19 33.16
C LYS A 2 -46.57 -12.43 32.04
N TYR A 3 -47.25 -11.47 31.42
CA TYR A 3 -46.70 -10.63 30.36
C TYR A 3 -46.33 -9.21 30.82
N LEU A 4 -46.75 -8.81 32.03
CA LEU A 4 -46.42 -7.50 32.59
C LEU A 4 -45.00 -7.45 33.18
N SER A 5 -44.48 -8.61 33.60
CA SER A 5 -43.10 -8.75 34.11
C SER A 5 -42.06 -8.88 32.99
N LEU A 6 -42.44 -9.28 31.77
CA LEU A 6 -41.52 -9.44 30.64
C LEU A 6 -41.18 -8.09 29.98
N SER A 7 -42.12 -7.13 30.00
CA SER A 7 -41.91 -5.78 29.46
C SER A 7 -41.00 -4.91 30.34
N ILE A 8 -40.93 -5.17 31.65
CA ILE A 8 -40.08 -4.41 32.58
C ILE A 8 -38.61 -4.85 32.47
N VAL A 9 -38.35 -6.12 32.19
CA VAL A 9 -36.98 -6.64 31.99
C VAL A 9 -36.39 -6.19 30.64
N LEU A 10 -37.20 -6.03 29.59
CA LEU A 10 -36.74 -5.54 28.30
C LEU A 10 -36.45 -4.04 28.29
N ALA A 11 -37.17 -3.24 29.10
CA ALA A 11 -36.94 -1.80 29.24
C ALA A 11 -35.66 -1.47 30.05
N PHE A 12 -35.26 -2.35 30.98
CA PHE A 12 -34.01 -2.17 31.75
C PHE A 12 -32.74 -2.52 30.96
N LEU A 13 -32.84 -3.33 29.91
CA LEU A 13 -31.70 -3.66 29.03
C LEU A 13 -31.33 -2.55 28.03
N PHE A 14 -32.23 -1.61 27.76
CA PHE A 14 -31.94 -0.46 26.88
C PHE A 14 -31.32 0.75 27.61
N LEU A 15 -31.37 0.80 28.95
CA LEU A 15 -30.84 1.93 29.72
C LEU A 15 -29.39 1.75 30.20
N VAL A 16 -28.76 0.61 29.91
CA VAL A 16 -27.34 0.34 30.24
C VAL A 16 -26.45 0.33 28.99
N ALA A 17 -27.01 0.55 27.79
CA ALA A 17 -26.26 0.52 26.53
C ALA A 17 -25.61 1.86 26.11
N CYS A 18 -25.76 2.92 26.92
CA CYS A 18 -25.21 4.24 26.60
C CYS A 18 -24.44 4.83 27.79
N ASN A 19 -23.27 4.27 28.13
CA ASN A 19 -22.17 5.12 28.64
C ASN A 19 -20.79 4.46 28.57
N THR A 20 -20.44 3.93 27.40
CA THR A 20 -19.04 3.65 27.08
C THR A 20 -18.71 4.24 25.72
N ALA A 21 -18.95 5.54 25.58
CA ALA A 21 -18.07 6.35 24.75
C ALA A 21 -16.71 6.37 25.47
N LYS A 22 -15.97 5.25 25.37
CA LYS A 22 -14.52 5.36 25.38
C LYS A 22 -14.24 6.23 24.18
N ASP A 23 -13.73 7.43 24.44
CA ASP A 23 -12.95 8.17 23.47
C ASP A 23 -12.12 7.14 22.71
N ILE A 24 -12.54 6.83 21.48
CA ILE A 24 -11.60 6.37 20.49
C ILE A 24 -10.71 7.60 20.38
N HIS A 25 -9.58 7.56 21.08
CA HIS A 25 -8.45 8.42 20.81
C HIS A 25 -8.25 8.32 19.30
N THR A 26 -8.82 9.27 18.56
CA THR A 26 -8.17 9.85 17.42
C THR A 26 -6.84 10.34 17.96
N SER A 27 -5.83 9.47 17.92
CA SER A 27 -4.42 9.83 18.06
C SER A 27 -3.99 10.62 16.83
N GLY A 28 -4.72 11.69 16.55
CA GLY A 28 -4.25 12.82 15.77
C GLY A 28 -3.72 13.83 16.76
N SER A 29 -2.46 14.22 16.60
CA SER A 29 -1.72 15.18 17.41
C SER A 29 -1.14 14.65 18.72
N ASP A 30 -0.03 13.94 18.59
CA ASP A 30 1.16 14.46 19.25
C ASP A 30 2.28 14.54 18.22
N ASN A 31 3.07 15.61 18.24
CA ASN A 31 4.30 15.72 17.44
C ASN A 31 5.33 14.73 18.00
N SER A 32 5.06 13.43 17.97
CA SER A 32 5.99 12.44 18.46
C SER A 32 7.16 12.40 17.48
N VAL A 33 8.20 13.14 17.83
CA VAL A 33 9.44 13.22 17.07
C VAL A 33 9.98 11.80 16.91
N LEU A 34 10.26 11.39 15.67
CA LEU A 34 10.95 10.13 15.39
C LEU A 34 12.28 10.13 16.16
N ASN A 35 12.49 9.10 16.98
CA ASN A 35 13.79 8.88 17.62
C ASN A 35 14.85 8.52 16.57
N ALA A 36 16.12 8.43 16.95
CA ALA A 36 17.22 8.19 16.01
C ALA A 36 17.07 6.88 15.21
N TYR A 37 16.63 5.81 15.87
CA TYR A 37 16.40 4.51 15.24
C TYR A 37 15.22 4.56 14.27
N GLU A 38 14.08 5.09 14.71
CA GLU A 38 12.88 5.24 13.88
C GLU A 38 13.16 6.10 12.65
N ARG A 39 13.90 7.20 12.83
CA ARG A 39 14.29 8.08 11.74
C ARG A 39 15.15 7.35 10.72
N HIS A 40 16.16 6.62 11.16
CA HIS A 40 17.01 5.83 10.25
C HIS A 40 16.21 4.75 9.51
N LEU A 41 15.32 4.03 10.20
CA LEU A 41 14.43 3.05 9.61
C LEU A 41 13.54 3.67 8.53
N ILE A 42 12.88 4.77 8.86
CA ILE A 42 11.99 5.49 7.96
C ILE A 42 12.74 6.05 6.76
N ASP A 43 13.89 6.70 6.97
CA ASP A 43 14.70 7.27 5.89
C ASP A 43 15.19 6.17 4.95
N SER A 44 15.56 4.99 5.47
CA SER A 44 15.95 3.82 4.67
C SER A 44 14.79 3.29 3.81
N ILE A 45 13.60 3.13 4.40
CA ILE A 45 12.39 2.68 3.70
C ILE A 45 12.02 3.66 2.57
N LEU A 46 11.97 4.95 2.90
CA LEU A 46 11.59 5.99 1.95
C LEU A 46 12.65 6.16 0.87
N GLN A 47 13.94 6.06 1.20
CA GLN A 47 15.01 6.09 0.21
C GLN A 47 14.86 4.93 -0.77
N CYS A 48 14.56 3.72 -0.28
CA CYS A 48 14.29 2.58 -1.15
C CYS A 48 13.15 2.89 -2.13
N GLY A 49 12.08 3.54 -1.67
CA GLY A 49 11.00 3.99 -2.54
C GLY A 49 11.41 5.06 -3.56
N LEU A 50 12.07 6.13 -3.10
CA LEU A 50 12.50 7.27 -3.91
C LEU A 50 13.53 6.90 -4.97
N ASP A 51 14.41 5.96 -4.66
CA ASP A 51 15.42 5.50 -5.61
C ASP A 51 14.84 4.51 -6.65
N ASN A 52 13.58 4.07 -6.50
CA ASN A 52 12.91 3.08 -7.35
C ASN A 52 11.54 3.60 -7.86
N GLU A 53 10.62 2.71 -8.26
CA GLU A 53 9.35 3.12 -8.88
C GLU A 53 8.38 3.84 -7.93
N ALA A 54 8.56 3.74 -6.61
CA ALA A 54 7.71 4.46 -5.66
C ALA A 54 7.94 5.96 -5.70
N LEU A 55 9.02 6.43 -6.33
CA LEU A 55 9.23 7.82 -6.73
C LEU A 55 8.00 8.44 -7.39
N PHE A 56 7.36 7.70 -8.29
CA PHE A 56 6.22 8.17 -9.08
C PHE A 56 4.91 8.27 -8.29
N THR A 57 4.90 7.76 -7.05
CA THR A 57 3.83 7.93 -6.06
C THR A 57 4.24 8.96 -4.99
N LEU A 58 5.48 8.92 -4.54
CA LEU A 58 6.00 9.75 -3.44
C LEU A 58 6.14 11.22 -3.85
N LEU A 59 6.70 11.49 -5.03
CA LEU A 59 6.88 12.86 -5.57
C LEU A 59 5.86 13.19 -6.66
N GLY A 60 5.41 12.17 -7.40
CA GLY A 60 4.48 12.33 -8.52
C GLY A 60 3.06 11.87 -8.22
N ASP A 61 2.14 12.21 -9.12
CA ASP A 61 0.73 11.81 -9.13
C ASP A 61 0.44 10.71 -10.18
N ILE A 62 1.47 9.97 -10.58
CA ILE A 62 1.41 9.00 -11.68
C ILE A 62 0.80 7.67 -11.23
N LYS A 63 1.28 7.16 -10.09
CA LYS A 63 0.86 5.88 -9.53
C LYS A 63 -0.01 6.13 -8.30
N PRO A 64 -1.22 5.54 -8.22
CA PRO A 64 -2.04 5.59 -7.01
C PRO A 64 -1.34 4.93 -5.82
N MET A 65 -0.59 3.85 -6.05
CA MET A 65 0.13 3.10 -5.03
C MET A 65 1.48 2.62 -5.55
N SER A 66 2.45 2.51 -4.64
CA SER A 66 3.68 1.73 -4.84
C SER A 66 4.07 0.94 -3.60
N SER A 67 4.70 -0.21 -3.84
CA SER A 67 5.38 -0.99 -2.80
C SER A 67 6.66 -0.27 -2.36
N LEU A 68 6.97 -0.31 -1.06
CA LEU A 68 8.24 0.19 -0.52
C LEU A 68 9.15 -0.98 -0.12
N VAL A 69 8.77 -1.70 0.94
CA VAL A 69 9.54 -2.82 1.47
C VAL A 69 8.60 -3.91 1.97
N THR A 70 9.11 -5.13 2.05
CA THR A 70 8.38 -6.27 2.57
C THR A 70 9.05 -6.78 3.85
N PHE A 71 8.27 -7.00 4.89
CA PHE A 71 8.72 -7.65 6.12
C PHE A 71 8.19 -9.08 6.18
N THR A 72 8.95 -9.99 6.78
CA THR A 72 8.53 -11.38 6.96
C THR A 72 8.84 -11.84 8.37
N PHE A 73 7.84 -12.38 9.07
CA PHE A 73 7.93 -12.81 10.46
C PHE A 73 7.41 -14.23 10.63
N PRO A 74 8.02 -15.07 11.49
CA PRO A 74 7.59 -16.44 11.72
C PRO A 74 6.40 -16.50 12.70
N VAL A 75 5.30 -15.83 12.36
CA VAL A 75 4.10 -15.66 13.22
C VAL A 75 2.82 -16.18 12.57
N ALA A 76 2.92 -16.86 11.43
CA ALA A 76 1.74 -17.46 10.81
C ALA A 76 1.36 -18.75 11.53
N ASN A 77 0.05 -18.96 11.68
CA ASN A 77 -0.47 -20.22 12.19
C ASN A 77 -0.19 -21.35 11.18
N THR A 78 0.55 -22.37 11.61
CA THR A 78 0.79 -23.60 10.84
C THR A 78 -0.04 -24.78 11.32
N ASP A 79 -0.73 -24.65 12.45
CA ASP A 79 -1.48 -25.73 13.08
C ASP A 79 -2.96 -25.63 12.68
N SER A 80 -3.37 -26.53 11.78
CA SER A 80 -4.74 -26.62 11.31
C SER A 80 -5.74 -27.02 12.42
N ALA A 81 -5.27 -27.67 13.50
CA ALA A 81 -6.12 -28.04 14.63
C ALA A 81 -6.40 -26.84 15.57
N LYS A 82 -5.54 -25.80 15.54
CA LYS A 82 -5.70 -24.58 16.37
C LYS A 82 -6.48 -23.46 15.68
N ARG A 83 -7.25 -23.74 14.63
CA ARG A 83 -8.01 -22.69 13.91
C ARG A 83 -9.09 -22.02 14.76
N VAL A 84 -9.59 -22.71 15.77
CA VAL A 84 -10.63 -22.21 16.70
C VAL A 84 -10.09 -21.80 18.06
N ASP A 85 -8.79 -22.00 18.30
CA ASP A 85 -8.13 -21.59 19.54
C ASP A 85 -7.85 -20.08 19.50
N GLY A 86 -8.20 -19.36 20.56
CA GLY A 86 -7.86 -17.93 20.70
C GLY A 86 -6.37 -17.69 20.98
N ASN A 87 -5.63 -18.70 21.45
CA ASN A 87 -4.23 -18.62 21.86
C ASN A 87 -3.30 -19.33 20.88
N VAL A 88 -3.45 -19.01 19.59
CA VAL A 88 -2.68 -19.63 18.49
C VAL A 88 -1.17 -19.38 18.60
N LEU A 89 -0.78 -18.17 19.04
CA LEU A 89 0.63 -17.75 19.12
C LEU A 89 1.14 -17.77 20.56
N ASN A 90 2.30 -18.40 20.75
CA ASN A 90 2.99 -18.38 22.04
C ASN A 90 3.88 -17.14 22.17
N ARG A 91 3.60 -16.29 23.17
CA ARG A 91 4.35 -15.06 23.44
C ARG A 91 5.81 -15.33 23.84
N SER A 92 6.12 -16.43 24.55
CA SER A 92 7.51 -16.73 24.96
C SER A 92 8.41 -17.04 23.78
N THR A 93 7.86 -17.59 22.68
CA THR A 93 8.63 -17.92 21.47
C THR A 93 8.54 -16.84 20.40
N HIS A 94 7.43 -16.09 20.33
CA HIS A 94 7.18 -15.13 19.23
C HIS A 94 7.28 -13.65 19.65
N GLY A 95 7.44 -13.36 20.95
CA GLY A 95 7.36 -12.01 21.50
C GLY A 95 8.28 -11.00 20.80
N MET A 96 9.54 -11.37 20.55
CA MET A 96 10.50 -10.49 19.86
C MET A 96 10.06 -10.07 18.45
N TYR A 97 9.32 -10.92 17.74
CA TYR A 97 8.83 -10.60 16.39
C TYR A 97 7.61 -9.68 16.47
N LEU A 98 6.73 -9.91 17.45
CA LEU A 98 5.59 -9.03 17.72
C LEU A 98 6.08 -7.63 18.12
N ASP A 99 7.09 -7.54 18.97
CA ASP A 99 7.66 -6.27 19.43
C ASP A 99 8.31 -5.52 18.27
N ARG A 100 9.05 -6.23 17.40
CA ARG A 100 9.61 -5.64 16.19
C ARG A 100 8.52 -5.15 15.22
N MET A 101 7.43 -5.90 15.04
CA MET A 101 6.30 -5.47 14.23
C MET A 101 5.66 -4.20 14.81
N GLN A 102 5.47 -4.15 16.13
CA GLN A 102 4.94 -2.98 16.83
C GLN A 102 5.83 -1.75 16.60
N THR A 103 7.15 -1.87 16.79
CA THR A 103 8.10 -0.76 16.54
C THR A 103 8.02 -0.24 15.10
N ILE A 104 7.93 -1.14 14.11
CA ILE A 104 7.79 -0.73 12.70
C ILE A 104 6.46 -0.02 12.49
N GLN A 105 5.36 -0.56 13.00
CA GLN A 105 4.03 0.03 12.87
C GLN A 105 3.96 1.42 13.52
N GLU A 106 4.54 1.58 14.71
CA GLU A 106 4.61 2.87 15.42
C GLU A 106 5.44 3.90 14.64
N ALA A 107 6.59 3.50 14.08
CA ALA A 107 7.40 4.38 13.24
C ALA A 107 6.65 4.81 11.97
N VAL A 108 5.95 3.88 11.32
CA VAL A 108 5.13 4.17 10.11
C VAL A 108 3.95 5.08 10.44
N ASN A 109 3.27 4.87 11.56
CA ASN A 109 2.13 5.71 11.99
C ASN A 109 2.52 7.16 12.26
N LYS A 110 3.79 7.43 12.56
CA LYS A 110 4.35 8.79 12.73
C LYS A 110 4.59 9.50 11.40
N LEU A 111 4.56 8.80 10.27
CA LEU A 111 4.70 9.42 8.95
C LEU A 111 3.50 10.30 8.66
N ASN A 112 3.74 11.61 8.63
CA ASN A 112 2.77 12.60 8.18
C ASN A 112 3.33 13.38 6.99
N ILE A 113 2.82 13.08 5.79
CA ILE A 113 3.11 13.77 4.54
C ILE A 113 1.78 14.04 3.84
N PRO A 114 1.48 15.27 3.40
CA PRO A 114 0.21 15.59 2.75
C PRO A 114 -0.09 14.66 1.58
N ASP A 115 -1.36 14.26 1.45
CA ASP A 115 -1.88 13.39 0.38
C ASP A 115 -1.32 11.95 0.32
N LEU A 116 -0.35 11.60 1.17
CA LEU A 116 0.21 10.25 1.24
C LEU A 116 -0.27 9.50 2.48
N GLN A 117 -0.55 8.21 2.31
CA GLN A 117 -0.80 7.28 3.41
C GLN A 117 0.10 6.06 3.27
N PHE A 118 0.77 5.71 4.37
CA PHE A 118 1.64 4.56 4.44
C PHE A 118 0.88 3.43 5.13
N ILE A 119 0.77 2.30 4.45
CA ILE A 119 -0.07 1.19 4.89
C ILE A 119 0.75 -0.10 4.99
N MET A 120 0.53 -0.85 6.07
CA MET A 120 1.10 -2.17 6.26
C MET A 120 0.00 -3.21 6.09
N VAL A 121 0.04 -3.97 5.00
CA VAL A 121 -0.98 -4.97 4.66
C VAL A 121 -0.34 -6.37 4.66
N PRO A 122 -0.79 -7.30 5.51
CA PRO A 122 -0.35 -8.69 5.42
C PRO A 122 -0.89 -9.33 4.15
N TYR A 123 -0.06 -10.12 3.45
CA TYR A 123 -0.56 -10.99 2.39
C TYR A 123 -1.55 -12.00 2.97
N ILE A 124 -2.60 -12.31 2.21
CA ILE A 124 -3.65 -13.19 2.70
C ILE A 124 -3.11 -14.58 3.02
N SER A 125 -2.22 -15.09 2.16
CA SER A 125 -1.53 -16.35 2.35
C SER A 125 -0.24 -16.18 3.16
N SER A 126 0.00 -17.12 4.06
CA SER A 126 1.31 -17.36 4.66
C SER A 126 2.12 -18.36 3.81
N ARG A 127 3.44 -18.38 4.01
CA ARG A 127 4.32 -19.43 3.49
C ARG A 127 4.91 -20.22 4.64
N GLY A 128 4.32 -21.38 4.94
CA GLY A 128 4.64 -22.11 6.17
C GLY A 128 4.33 -21.25 7.40
N ASN A 129 5.30 -21.13 8.32
CA ASN A 129 5.17 -20.28 9.50
C ASN A 129 5.39 -18.79 9.23
N LYS A 130 5.67 -18.39 7.99
CA LYS A 130 6.02 -17.01 7.65
C LYS A 130 4.78 -16.20 7.26
N ARG A 131 4.55 -15.10 7.97
CA ARG A 131 3.63 -14.03 7.58
C ARG A 131 4.44 -12.93 6.89
N THR A 132 4.07 -12.64 5.64
CA THR A 132 4.64 -11.55 4.85
C THR A 132 3.74 -10.32 4.97
N ILE A 133 4.33 -9.17 5.24
CA ILE A 133 3.65 -7.89 5.40
C ILE A 133 4.27 -6.91 4.41
N GLN A 134 3.46 -6.36 3.52
CA GLN A 134 3.87 -5.35 2.56
C GLN A 134 3.65 -3.96 3.16
N LEU A 135 4.72 -3.16 3.20
CA LEU A 135 4.61 -1.73 3.42
C LEU A 135 4.50 -1.03 2.06
N SER A 136 3.40 -0.31 1.85
CA SER A 136 3.12 0.43 0.63
C SER A 136 2.86 1.90 0.96
N VAL A 137 3.06 2.75 -0.04
CA VAL A 137 2.57 4.14 -0.02
C VAL A 137 1.44 4.28 -1.02
N VAL A 138 0.38 4.97 -0.59
CA VAL A 138 -0.78 5.31 -1.41
C VAL A 138 -0.91 6.82 -1.46
N ARG A 139 -1.10 7.37 -2.66
CA ARG A 139 -1.51 8.75 -2.85
C ARG A 139 -3.04 8.82 -2.87
N LYS A 140 -3.63 9.48 -1.88
CA LYS A 140 -5.08 9.49 -1.65
C LYS A 140 -5.82 10.12 -2.83
N SER A 141 -5.36 11.27 -3.32
CA SER A 141 -5.97 11.94 -4.48
C SER A 141 -5.96 11.07 -5.75
N SER A 142 -4.85 10.40 -6.06
CA SER A 142 -4.76 9.50 -7.22
C SER A 142 -5.58 8.22 -7.02
N LEU A 143 -5.70 7.72 -5.78
CA LEU A 143 -6.59 6.61 -5.48
C LEU A 143 -8.06 7.00 -5.70
N ASP A 144 -8.50 8.17 -5.21
CA ASP A 144 -9.88 8.64 -5.39
C ASP A 144 -10.22 8.80 -6.86
N LYS A 145 -9.30 9.38 -7.64
CA LYS A 145 -9.43 9.47 -9.09
C LYS A 145 -9.56 8.09 -9.73
N LEU A 146 -8.70 7.15 -9.36
CA LEU A 146 -8.76 5.77 -9.87
C LEU A 146 -10.10 5.10 -9.55
N LEU A 147 -10.55 5.17 -8.30
CA LEU A 147 -11.82 4.56 -7.87
C LEU A 147 -13.01 5.15 -8.64
N LYS A 148 -12.96 6.45 -8.98
CA LYS A 148 -13.97 7.06 -9.82
C LYS A 148 -13.89 6.60 -11.28
N GLU A 149 -12.70 6.61 -11.87
CA GLU A 149 -12.48 6.22 -13.27
C GLU A 149 -12.79 4.73 -13.52
N LYS A 150 -12.59 3.90 -12.51
CA LYS A 150 -12.78 2.45 -12.55
C LYS A 150 -13.95 2.00 -11.68
N GLU A 151 -14.98 2.84 -11.55
CA GLU A 151 -16.15 2.56 -10.70
C GLU A 151 -16.86 1.25 -11.10
N SER A 152 -16.88 0.89 -12.39
CA SER A 152 -17.46 -0.37 -12.88
C SER A 152 -16.70 -1.61 -12.38
N PHE A 153 -15.41 -1.48 -12.10
CA PHE A 153 -14.60 -2.57 -11.56
C PHE A 153 -14.54 -2.52 -10.03
N TYR A 154 -14.23 -1.38 -9.42
CA TYR A 154 -14.05 -1.28 -7.96
C TYR A 154 -15.37 -1.22 -7.18
N GLY A 155 -16.45 -0.71 -7.81
CA GLY A 155 -17.76 -0.58 -7.18
C GLY A 155 -18.37 -1.92 -6.74
N GLN A 156 -18.02 -3.03 -7.42
CA GLN A 156 -18.46 -4.38 -7.02
C GLN A 156 -17.95 -4.79 -5.64
N PHE A 157 -16.85 -4.17 -5.16
CA PHE A 157 -16.28 -4.39 -3.84
C PHE A 157 -16.76 -3.37 -2.80
N GLY A 158 -17.69 -2.47 -3.17
CA GLY A 158 -18.13 -1.35 -2.33
C GLY A 158 -17.08 -0.25 -2.16
N LEU A 159 -16.09 -0.19 -3.06
CA LEU A 159 -15.00 0.78 -2.99
C LEU A 159 -15.31 2.00 -3.87
N VAL A 160 -15.33 3.18 -3.26
CA VAL A 160 -15.67 4.47 -3.89
C VAL A 160 -14.67 5.56 -3.49
N PRO A 161 -14.59 6.71 -4.19
CA PRO A 161 -13.73 7.82 -3.78
C PRO A 161 -13.94 8.19 -2.29
N GLY A 162 -12.84 8.40 -1.56
CA GLY A 162 -12.82 8.63 -0.12
C GLY A 162 -12.71 7.36 0.73
N THR A 163 -12.72 6.17 0.14
CA THR A 163 -12.47 4.92 0.89
C THR A 163 -11.05 4.91 1.44
N ASP A 164 -10.88 4.48 2.69
CA ASP A 164 -9.56 4.39 3.30
C ASP A 164 -8.62 3.46 2.49
N PRO A 165 -7.40 3.89 2.16
CA PRO A 165 -6.42 3.09 1.43
C PRO A 165 -6.16 1.68 1.99
N VAL A 166 -6.16 1.49 3.31
CA VAL A 166 -5.98 0.16 3.93
C VAL A 166 -7.15 -0.75 3.57
N VAL A 167 -8.38 -0.22 3.57
CA VAL A 167 -9.59 -0.97 3.20
C VAL A 167 -9.53 -1.38 1.73
N VAL A 168 -9.18 -0.45 0.83
CA VAL A 168 -9.04 -0.75 -0.62
C VAL A 168 -8.04 -1.88 -0.84
N VAL A 169 -6.83 -1.73 -0.31
CA VAL A 169 -5.75 -2.70 -0.59
C VAL A 169 -6.03 -4.05 0.07
N THR A 170 -6.60 -4.06 1.26
CA THR A 170 -6.97 -5.31 1.95
C THR A 170 -8.11 -6.03 1.24
N ALA A 171 -9.12 -5.31 0.75
CA ALA A 171 -10.21 -5.88 -0.04
C ALA A 171 -9.67 -6.50 -1.33
N ILE A 172 -8.82 -5.79 -2.08
CA ILE A 172 -8.20 -6.32 -3.31
C ILE A 172 -7.30 -7.53 -3.02
N GLU A 173 -6.50 -7.50 -1.96
CA GLU A 173 -5.65 -8.63 -1.55
C GLU A 173 -6.47 -9.89 -1.22
N GLY A 174 -7.69 -9.71 -0.70
CA GLY A 174 -8.59 -10.80 -0.32
C GLY A 174 -9.39 -11.44 -1.46
N ASN A 175 -9.37 -10.85 -2.67
CA ASN A 175 -10.15 -11.32 -3.81
C ASN A 175 -9.51 -12.50 -4.55
N GLY A 176 -10.28 -13.07 -5.48
CA GLY A 176 -9.81 -14.11 -6.38
C GLY A 176 -8.58 -13.66 -7.18
N LYS A 177 -7.77 -14.62 -7.62
CA LYS A 177 -6.46 -14.37 -8.26
C LYS A 177 -6.50 -13.28 -9.34
N PHE A 178 -7.43 -13.37 -10.29
CA PHE A 178 -7.51 -12.46 -11.43
C PHE A 178 -8.07 -11.08 -11.07
N GLU A 179 -9.08 -11.02 -10.20
CA GLU A 179 -9.60 -9.74 -9.68
C GLU A 179 -8.54 -9.01 -8.89
N ARG A 180 -7.82 -9.73 -8.02
CA ARG A 180 -6.68 -9.19 -7.26
C ARG A 180 -5.60 -8.64 -8.19
N TRP A 181 -5.22 -9.40 -9.23
CA TRP A 181 -4.19 -8.97 -10.18
C TRP A 181 -4.61 -7.75 -11.00
N ARG A 182 -5.87 -7.70 -11.46
CA ARG A 182 -6.46 -6.53 -12.12
C ARG A 182 -6.47 -5.31 -11.20
N GLY A 183 -6.95 -5.47 -9.96
CA GLY A 183 -6.98 -4.41 -8.96
C GLY A 183 -5.58 -3.86 -8.67
N TYR A 184 -4.60 -4.73 -8.41
CA TYR A 184 -3.22 -4.29 -8.26
C TYR A 184 -2.66 -3.62 -9.52
N GLY A 185 -2.97 -4.12 -10.71
CA GLY A 185 -2.51 -3.51 -11.95
C GLY A 185 -2.92 -2.04 -12.07
N TYR A 186 -4.17 -1.74 -11.73
CA TYR A 186 -4.67 -0.36 -11.68
C TYR A 186 -4.08 0.44 -10.52
N LEU A 187 -3.96 -0.13 -9.31
CA LEU A 187 -3.33 0.54 -8.16
C LEU A 187 -1.88 0.92 -8.44
N PHE A 188 -1.15 0.10 -9.21
CA PHE A 188 0.22 0.39 -9.65
C PHE A 188 0.30 1.33 -10.86
N GLY A 189 -0.84 1.86 -11.34
CA GLY A 189 -0.91 2.88 -12.38
C GLY A 189 -0.62 2.35 -13.80
N TYR A 190 -0.84 1.07 -14.07
CA TYR A 190 -0.64 0.53 -15.41
C TYR A 190 -1.78 0.92 -16.37
N PRO A 191 -1.48 1.13 -17.67
CA PRO A 191 -2.51 1.36 -18.68
C PRO A 191 -3.54 0.23 -18.77
N ASP A 192 -4.78 0.57 -19.11
CA ASP A 192 -5.89 -0.39 -19.21
C ASP A 192 -5.57 -1.59 -20.07
N TYR A 193 -5.06 -1.34 -21.28
CA TYR A 193 -4.73 -2.40 -22.24
C TYR A 193 -3.64 -3.35 -21.70
N ALA A 194 -2.72 -2.86 -20.88
CA ALA A 194 -1.66 -3.67 -20.27
C ALA A 194 -2.21 -4.53 -19.12
N VAL A 195 -3.14 -3.98 -18.33
CA VAL A 195 -3.87 -4.72 -17.29
C VAL A 195 -4.74 -5.81 -17.91
N ASP A 196 -5.45 -5.50 -18.99
CA ASP A 196 -6.27 -6.44 -19.74
C ASP A 196 -5.42 -7.58 -20.32
N PHE A 197 -4.33 -7.23 -21.01
CA PHE A 197 -3.41 -8.21 -21.56
C PHE A 197 -2.83 -9.12 -20.48
N PHE A 198 -2.34 -8.57 -19.36
CA PHE A 198 -1.74 -9.38 -18.30
C PHE A 198 -2.72 -10.39 -17.71
N ASN A 199 -3.96 -9.97 -17.45
CA ASN A 199 -4.99 -10.85 -16.91
C ASN A 199 -5.44 -11.91 -17.92
N GLN A 200 -5.67 -11.52 -19.18
CA GLN A 200 -6.08 -12.45 -20.22
C GLN A 200 -4.98 -13.48 -20.51
N ALA A 201 -3.72 -13.03 -20.65
CA ALA A 201 -2.57 -13.89 -20.84
C ALA A 201 -2.41 -14.90 -19.69
N ALA A 202 -2.70 -14.50 -18.45
CA ALA A 202 -2.67 -15.41 -17.32
C ALA A 202 -3.76 -16.48 -17.37
N ILE A 203 -4.99 -16.11 -17.74
CA ILE A 203 -6.11 -17.03 -17.91
C ILE A 203 -5.80 -18.04 -19.01
N ASP A 204 -5.29 -17.57 -20.14
CA ASP A 204 -4.98 -18.42 -21.29
C ASP A 204 -3.79 -19.35 -20.98
N SER A 205 -2.79 -18.85 -20.25
CA SER A 205 -1.65 -19.65 -19.81
C SER A 205 -2.05 -20.78 -18.88
N GLU A 206 -2.99 -20.56 -17.95
CA GLU A 206 -3.53 -21.63 -17.11
C GLU A 206 -4.31 -22.68 -17.90
N LYS A 207 -4.99 -22.28 -18.99
CA LYS A 207 -5.76 -23.20 -19.84
C LYS A 207 -4.88 -24.01 -20.78
N GLN A 208 -3.83 -23.38 -21.34
CA GLN A 208 -3.05 -23.94 -22.45
C GLN A 208 -1.67 -24.43 -22.02
N GLY A 209 -1.20 -24.07 -20.81
CA GLY A 209 0.12 -24.42 -20.31
C GLY A 209 1.27 -23.60 -20.91
N GLU A 210 0.99 -22.64 -21.79
CA GLU A 210 1.98 -21.82 -22.47
C GLU A 210 1.96 -20.38 -21.97
N THR A 211 3.14 -19.76 -21.86
CA THR A 211 3.23 -18.35 -21.46
C THR A 211 3.11 -17.45 -22.69
N ALA A 212 2.17 -16.50 -22.66
CA ALA A 212 2.01 -15.52 -23.74
C ALA A 212 3.31 -14.72 -23.98
N LYS A 213 3.72 -14.65 -25.25
CA LYS A 213 4.81 -13.78 -25.71
C LYS A 213 4.41 -12.32 -25.51
N ARG A 214 5.35 -11.49 -25.07
CA ARG A 214 5.08 -10.11 -24.66
C ARG A 214 6.29 -9.22 -24.79
N ASN A 215 6.04 -7.94 -25.02
CA ASN A 215 7.01 -6.88 -24.86
C ASN A 215 6.94 -6.30 -23.44
N ALA A 216 7.91 -5.47 -23.08
CA ALA A 216 7.94 -4.74 -21.81
C ALA A 216 8.22 -3.26 -22.06
N PHE A 217 7.34 -2.39 -21.57
CA PHE A 217 7.55 -0.95 -21.57
C PHE A 217 8.26 -0.57 -20.27
N ARG A 218 9.37 0.17 -20.35
CA ARG A 218 10.22 0.46 -19.18
C ARG A 218 10.36 1.96 -18.98
N ILE A 219 9.94 2.43 -17.82
CA ILE A 219 10.12 3.81 -17.38
C ILE A 219 11.30 3.82 -16.38
N PRO A 220 12.33 4.67 -16.62
CA PRO A 220 13.55 4.66 -15.83
C PRO A 220 13.32 5.21 -14.41
N THR A 221 14.03 4.66 -13.44
CA THR A 221 14.09 5.14 -12.05
C THR A 221 15.50 5.65 -11.72
N TYR A 222 15.70 6.16 -10.51
CA TYR A 222 17.03 6.62 -10.09
C TYR A 222 18.02 5.46 -9.99
N ASN A 223 17.58 4.30 -9.49
CA ASN A 223 18.36 3.08 -9.41
C ASN A 223 17.86 2.05 -10.44
N PRO A 224 18.43 2.03 -11.66
CA PRO A 224 17.93 1.19 -12.76
C PRO A 224 18.11 -0.32 -12.51
N LYS A 225 18.89 -0.71 -11.50
CA LYS A 225 19.25 -2.11 -11.23
C LYS A 225 18.17 -2.89 -10.47
N TYR A 226 17.38 -2.23 -9.62
CA TYR A 226 16.59 -2.94 -8.60
C TYR A 226 15.07 -2.81 -8.73
N SER A 227 14.55 -1.79 -9.43
CA SER A 227 13.13 -1.74 -9.82
C SER A 227 12.88 -0.61 -10.82
N ASN A 228 12.25 -0.94 -11.95
CA ASN A 228 11.77 0.01 -12.94
C ASN A 228 10.25 0.00 -12.89
N PHE A 229 9.60 1.11 -13.27
CA PHE A 229 8.17 1.09 -13.53
C PHE A 229 7.95 0.41 -14.89
N VAL A 230 7.49 -0.84 -14.85
CA VAL A 230 7.40 -1.73 -16.03
C VAL A 230 6.03 -2.36 -16.13
N TYR A 231 5.47 -2.35 -17.33
CA TYR A 231 4.31 -3.16 -17.67
C TYR A 231 4.55 -3.91 -18.98
N THR A 232 3.85 -5.03 -19.13
CA THR A 232 3.94 -5.88 -20.31
C THR A 232 2.75 -5.69 -21.21
N TYR A 233 2.98 -5.84 -22.52
CA TYR A 233 1.96 -5.68 -23.54
C TYR A 233 2.14 -6.70 -24.68
N PRO A 234 1.11 -6.93 -25.52
CA PRO A 234 1.18 -7.88 -26.64
C PRO A 234 2.37 -7.59 -27.58
N ILE A 235 2.88 -8.63 -28.25
CA ILE A 235 4.03 -8.51 -29.16
C ILE A 235 3.73 -7.60 -30.37
N ASP A 236 2.48 -7.60 -30.80
CA ASP A 236 1.91 -6.91 -31.96
C ASP A 236 1.28 -5.56 -31.61
N HIS A 237 1.22 -5.20 -30.32
CA HIS A 237 0.75 -3.90 -29.88
C HIS A 237 1.87 -2.85 -29.97
N VAL A 238 1.54 -1.67 -30.49
CA VAL A 238 2.45 -0.52 -30.58
C VAL A 238 2.07 0.49 -29.50
N PRO A 239 2.96 0.78 -28.53
CA PRO A 239 2.74 1.84 -27.55
C PRO A 239 2.38 3.17 -28.21
N THR A 240 1.41 3.87 -27.65
CA THR A 240 0.78 5.05 -28.25
C THR A 240 1.34 6.35 -27.68
N ALA A 241 1.21 7.44 -28.46
CA ALA A 241 1.58 8.77 -27.98
C ALA A 241 0.70 9.22 -26.80
N ASP A 242 -0.61 8.98 -26.88
CA ASP A 242 -1.60 9.50 -25.92
C ASP A 242 -1.53 8.84 -24.54
N VAL A 243 -1.05 7.60 -24.47
CA VAL A 243 -0.95 6.84 -23.22
C VAL A 243 0.51 6.67 -22.81
N ASP A 244 1.29 5.96 -23.61
CA ASP A 244 2.62 5.47 -23.21
C ASP A 244 3.67 6.58 -23.24
N SER A 245 3.68 7.41 -24.28
CA SER A 245 4.61 8.54 -24.37
C SER A 245 4.30 9.59 -23.31
N VAL A 246 3.03 9.94 -23.10
CA VAL A 246 2.62 10.85 -22.01
C VAL A 246 3.05 10.31 -20.64
N LEU A 247 2.82 9.02 -20.37
CA LEU A 247 3.22 8.39 -19.12
C LEU A 247 4.75 8.42 -18.93
N TYR A 248 5.50 8.12 -19.99
CA TYR A 248 6.96 8.16 -19.98
C TYR A 248 7.49 9.57 -19.68
N HIS A 249 7.05 10.59 -20.43
CA HIS A 249 7.57 11.94 -20.29
C HIS A 249 7.21 12.58 -18.95
N ARG A 250 5.98 12.35 -18.44
CA ARG A 250 5.61 12.81 -17.09
C ARG A 250 6.48 12.16 -16.01
N SER A 251 6.75 10.86 -16.14
CA SER A 251 7.60 10.13 -15.20
C SER A 251 9.05 10.60 -15.24
N VAL A 252 9.61 10.79 -16.44
CA VAL A 252 10.98 11.33 -16.60
C VAL A 252 11.11 12.70 -15.97
N LYS A 253 10.11 13.58 -16.10
CA LYS A 253 10.11 14.89 -15.45
C LYS A 253 10.22 14.78 -13.92
N ILE A 254 9.49 13.84 -13.31
CA ILE A 254 9.57 13.58 -11.86
C ILE A 254 10.95 13.05 -11.48
N LEU A 255 11.51 12.15 -12.29
CA LEU A 255 12.86 11.63 -12.08
C LEU A 255 13.92 12.73 -12.09
N GLU A 256 13.85 13.66 -13.05
CA GLU A 256 14.77 14.78 -13.12
C GLU A 256 14.57 15.76 -11.94
N GLU A 257 13.33 16.02 -11.52
CA GLU A 257 13.07 16.82 -10.31
C GLU A 257 13.71 16.16 -9.07
N TYR A 258 13.57 14.84 -8.91
CA TYR A 258 14.20 14.12 -7.81
C TYR A 258 15.72 14.20 -7.83
N LYS A 259 16.36 13.95 -8.99
CA LYS A 259 17.82 14.06 -9.15
C LYS A 259 18.34 15.43 -8.73
N ASN A 260 17.61 16.50 -9.08
CA ASN A 260 18.00 17.87 -8.77
C ASN A 260 17.92 18.21 -7.27
N ILE A 261 17.00 17.59 -6.52
CA ILE A 261 16.84 17.88 -5.08
C ILE A 261 17.57 16.90 -4.17
N ARG A 262 17.79 15.65 -4.61
CA ARG A 262 18.30 14.54 -3.78
C ARG A 262 19.60 14.88 -3.05
N ASN A 263 20.56 15.48 -3.73
CA ASN A 263 21.89 15.74 -3.18
C ASN A 263 21.88 16.74 -2.01
N ASN A 264 20.86 17.58 -1.90
CA ASN A 264 20.69 18.52 -0.79
C ASN A 264 20.30 17.84 0.53
N TYR A 265 19.97 16.55 0.50
CA TYR A 265 19.50 15.78 1.64
C TYR A 265 20.40 14.59 1.95
N LEU A 266 21.64 14.57 1.44
CA LEU A 266 22.60 13.52 1.75
C LEU A 266 23.16 13.69 3.17
N ASN A 267 23.25 12.57 3.87
CA ASN A 267 24.07 12.41 5.06
C ASN A 267 25.54 12.17 4.65
N ALA A 268 26.45 12.26 5.62
CA ALA A 268 27.88 12.01 5.40
C ALA A 268 28.19 10.58 4.90
N ASP A 269 27.33 9.61 5.21
CA ASP A 269 27.43 8.21 4.75
C ASP A 269 26.72 7.96 3.40
N SER A 270 26.29 9.03 2.71
CA SER A 270 25.52 8.98 1.45
C SER A 270 24.10 8.42 1.55
N SER A 271 23.60 8.10 2.75
CA SER A 271 22.17 7.86 2.95
C SER A 271 21.38 9.16 2.78
N VAL A 272 20.11 9.06 2.41
CA VAL A 272 19.25 10.23 2.16
C VAL A 272 18.36 10.48 3.37
N GLN A 273 18.26 11.74 3.81
CA GLN A 273 17.25 12.21 4.78
C GLN A 273 15.86 12.27 4.12
N SER A 274 15.38 11.12 3.63
CA SER A 274 14.23 10.98 2.74
C SER A 274 12.94 11.54 3.33
N TYR A 275 12.70 11.36 4.63
CA TYR A 275 11.52 11.91 5.27
C TYR A 275 11.55 13.44 5.28
N ARG A 276 12.71 14.04 5.55
CA ARG A 276 12.89 15.49 5.49
C ARG A 276 12.71 16.01 4.07
N LEU A 277 13.34 15.36 3.09
CA LEU A 277 13.21 15.67 1.66
C LEU A 277 11.74 15.77 1.25
N LEU A 278 10.95 14.74 1.57
CA LEU A 278 9.53 14.72 1.23
C LEU A 278 8.76 15.83 1.95
N ARG A 279 8.95 16.02 3.26
CA ARG A 279 8.26 17.09 3.98
C ARG A 279 8.55 18.47 3.40
N ASP A 280 9.79 18.75 3.08
CA ASP A 280 10.20 20.04 2.53
C ASP A 280 9.70 20.22 1.08
N TYR A 281 9.69 19.14 0.27
CA TYR A 281 9.09 19.10 -1.06
C TYR A 281 7.60 19.51 -1.02
N TYR A 282 6.78 18.85 -0.19
CA TYR A 282 5.34 19.13 -0.11
C TYR A 282 5.04 20.51 0.48
N LYS A 283 5.81 20.96 1.46
CA LYS A 283 5.71 22.34 1.96
C LYS A 283 5.96 23.37 0.87
N SER A 284 6.90 23.11 -0.04
CA SER A 284 7.21 24.02 -1.15
C SER A 284 6.09 24.09 -2.19
N LYS A 285 5.34 23.01 -2.38
CA LYS A 285 4.20 22.94 -3.32
C LYS A 285 2.96 23.64 -2.79
N ILE A 286 2.73 23.65 -1.48
CA ILE A 286 1.60 24.36 -0.84
C ILE A 286 1.78 25.89 -0.88
N LYS A 287 3.04 26.37 -0.94
CA LYS A 287 3.35 27.81 -0.97
C LYS A 287 3.30 28.45 -2.37
N LYS A 288 3.10 27.65 -3.42
CA LYS A 288 2.97 28.11 -4.81
C LYS A 288 1.51 28.01 -5.24
#